data_AF-A0A5E8CL16-F1
#
_entry.id   AF-A0A5E8CL16-F1
#
_cell.length_a   1.000
_cell.length_b   1.000
_cell.length_c   1.000
_cell.angle_alpha   90.00
_cell.angle_beta   90.00
_cell.angle_gamma   90.00
#
_symmetry.space_group_name_H-M   'P 1'
#
loop_
_entity.id
_entity.type
_entity.pdbx_description
1 polymer ?
#
loop_
_entity_poly.entity_id
_entity_poly.type
_entity_poly.pdbx_seq_one_letter_code
_entity_poly.pdbx_strand_id
1 'polypeptide(L)'
;MNDYDGTTTILNVSGDKIDNNCLNVLKFMKKTGLNCHIVPNKTVIGDKIENGCIITLAGVKPDIIEKKVWKNLEKEFDLKCAFMEMKRDYAGCVRNFFRPSNCIT
;
A
#
# COMPACT_ATOMS: atom_id res chain seq x y z
N MET A 1 12.11 -17.48 -10.08
CA MET A 1 11.00 -17.05 -9.18
C MET A 1 10.36 -15.84 -9.83
N ASN A 2 9.10 -15.95 -10.26
CA ASN A 2 8.37 -14.86 -10.91
C ASN A 2 7.54 -14.16 -9.82
N ASP A 3 8.03 -13.01 -9.33
CA ASP A 3 7.34 -12.15 -8.34
C ASP A 3 6.13 -11.43 -8.97
N TYR A 4 5.91 -11.65 -10.28
CA TYR A 4 4.89 -10.98 -11.07
C TYR A 4 3.75 -11.91 -11.55
N ASP A 5 2.50 -11.43 -11.50
CA ASP A 5 1.28 -12.14 -11.92
C ASP A 5 0.42 -11.37 -12.95
N GLY A 6 0.82 -10.14 -13.32
CA GLY A 6 0.11 -9.32 -14.31
C GLY A 6 -1.08 -8.54 -13.77
N THR A 7 -1.37 -8.59 -12.46
CA THR A 7 -2.38 -7.74 -11.81
C THR A 7 -1.87 -6.30 -11.65
N THR A 8 -2.72 -5.35 -11.26
CA THR A 8 -2.24 -4.01 -10.86
C THR A 8 -2.88 -3.66 -9.54
N THR A 9 -2.03 -3.34 -8.58
CA THR A 9 -2.44 -2.99 -7.21
C THR A 9 -2.15 -1.52 -6.97
N ILE A 10 -3.17 -0.79 -6.53
CA ILE A 10 -3.07 0.58 -6.07
C ILE A 10 -3.21 0.56 -4.55
N LEU A 11 -2.23 1.12 -3.86
CA LEU A 11 -2.23 1.28 -2.42
C LEU A 11 -2.21 2.77 -2.09
N ASN A 12 -3.27 3.25 -1.43
CA ASN A 12 -3.37 4.62 -0.95
C ASN A 12 -3.12 4.63 0.56
N VAL A 13 -1.98 5.21 0.94
CA VAL A 13 -1.52 5.34 2.33
C VAL A 13 -1.57 6.80 2.76
N SER A 14 -1.97 7.07 4.00
CA SER A 14 -1.88 8.40 4.61
C SER A 14 -1.43 8.28 6.06
N GLY A 15 -0.70 9.29 6.54
CA GLY A 15 -0.28 9.36 7.93
C GLY A 15 0.64 10.54 8.23
N ASP A 16 0.75 10.87 9.51
CA ASP A 16 1.52 12.02 10.01
C ASP A 16 3.02 11.96 9.68
N LYS A 17 3.57 10.75 9.48
CA LYS A 17 4.98 10.53 9.16
C LYS A 17 5.28 10.57 7.66
N ILE A 18 4.26 10.73 6.80
CA ILE A 18 4.45 10.85 5.35
C ILE A 18 4.74 12.30 5.00
N ASP A 19 5.83 12.54 4.25
CA ASP A 19 6.15 13.88 3.79
C ASP A 19 5.23 14.32 2.64
N ASN A 20 5.04 15.62 2.48
CA ASN A 20 4.10 16.20 1.51
C ASN A 20 4.37 15.78 0.04
N ASN A 21 5.56 15.26 -0.28
CA ASN A 21 5.97 14.87 -1.63
C ASN A 21 6.29 13.37 -1.76
N CYS A 22 5.98 12.55 -0.75
CA CYS A 22 6.24 11.11 -0.75
C CYS A 22 7.72 10.72 -0.94
N LEU A 23 8.67 11.61 -0.68
CA LEU A 23 10.09 11.31 -0.86
C LEU A 23 10.57 10.23 0.10
N ASN A 24 10.02 10.17 1.32
CA ASN A 24 10.37 9.14 2.29
C ASN A 24 9.81 7.76 1.86
N VAL A 25 8.57 7.71 1.36
CA VAL A 25 7.96 6.51 0.79
C VAL A 25 8.72 6.06 -0.46
N LEU A 26 9.13 6.98 -1.34
CA LEU A 26 9.91 6.66 -2.54
C LEU A 26 11.28 6.04 -2.20
N LYS A 27 12.00 6.64 -1.23
CA LYS A 27 13.27 6.09 -0.73
C LYS A 27 13.09 4.72 -0.11
N PHE A 28 11.98 4.51 0.62
CA PHE A 28 11.63 3.22 1.17
C PHE A 28 11.36 2.19 0.05
N MET A 29 10.48 2.51 -0.90
CA MET A 29 10.10 1.61 -1.99
C MET A 29 11.29 1.24 -2.87
N LYS A 30 12.23 2.16 -3.11
CA LYS A 30 13.49 1.86 -3.81
C LYS A 30 14.28 0.71 -3.18
N LYS A 31 14.26 0.56 -1.84
CA LYS A 31 14.96 -0.52 -1.12
C LYS A 31 14.31 -1.90 -1.34
N THR A 32 13.02 -1.93 -1.70
CA THR A 32 12.29 -3.19 -1.92
C THR A 32 12.65 -3.86 -3.25
N GLY A 33 13.22 -3.12 -4.20
CA GLY A 33 13.53 -3.59 -5.55
C GLY A 33 12.29 -3.80 -6.44
N LEU A 34 11.11 -3.35 -6.00
CA LEU A 34 9.86 -3.47 -6.75
C LEU A 34 9.64 -2.25 -7.64
N ASN A 35 9.22 -2.49 -8.88
CA ASN A 35 8.79 -1.44 -9.78
C ASN A 35 7.46 -0.87 -9.30
N CYS A 36 7.43 0.44 -9.04
CA CYS A 36 6.23 1.14 -8.61
C CYS A 36 6.20 2.57 -9.14
N HIS A 37 5.01 3.13 -9.19
CA HIS A 37 4.78 4.55 -9.45
C HIS A 37 4.13 5.16 -8.21
N ILE A 38 4.62 6.32 -7.76
CA ILE A 38 4.15 6.96 -6.52
C ILE A 38 3.72 8.39 -6.83
N VAL A 39 2.51 8.74 -6.39
CA VAL A 39 1.94 10.08 -6.55
C VAL A 39 1.52 10.61 -5.17
N PRO A 40 1.91 11.85 -4.80
CA PRO A 40 1.45 12.45 -3.56
C PRO A 40 -0.04 12.77 -3.62
N ASN A 41 -0.75 12.57 -2.52
CA ASN A 41 -2.12 13.01 -2.31
C ASN A 41 -2.31 13.57 -0.91
N LYS A 42 -3.50 14.11 -0.67
CA LYS A 42 -3.97 14.52 0.66
C LYS A 42 -5.29 13.84 0.92
N THR A 43 -5.48 13.40 2.15
CA THR A 43 -6.70 12.70 2.58
C THR A 43 -7.26 13.40 3.79
N VAL A 44 -8.59 13.51 3.85
CA VAL A 44 -9.30 13.99 5.03
C VAL A 44 -9.66 12.78 5.89
N ILE A 45 -9.19 12.75 7.13
CA ILE A 45 -9.51 11.70 8.11
C ILE A 45 -10.11 12.38 9.34
N GLY A 46 -11.42 12.23 9.50
CA GLY A 46 -12.19 13.02 10.47
C GLY A 46 -12.04 14.51 10.17
N ASP A 47 -11.59 15.28 11.15
CA ASP A 47 -11.36 16.73 11.02
C ASP A 47 -9.92 17.11 10.65
N LYS A 48 -9.07 16.12 10.30
CA LYS A 48 -7.66 16.34 9.99
C LYS A 48 -7.38 16.11 8.50
N ILE A 49 -6.44 16.90 7.97
CA ILE A 49 -5.85 16.67 6.65
C ILE A 49 -4.51 15.97 6.86
N GLU A 50 -4.37 14.77 6.32
CA GLU A 50 -3.12 14.01 6.33
C GLU A 50 -2.48 14.01 4.94
N ASN A 51 -1.15 13.99 4.92
CA ASN A 51 -0.41 13.71 3.71
C ASN A 51 -0.50 12.21 3.40
N GLY A 52 -0.53 11.89 2.12
CA GLY A 52 -0.57 10.52 1.65
C GLY A 52 0.18 10.31 0.35
N CYS A 53 0.27 9.04 -0.02
CA CYS A 53 0.86 8.59 -1.26
C CYS A 53 -0.04 7.52 -1.90
N ILE A 54 -0.27 7.65 -3.20
CA ILE A 54 -0.84 6.60 -4.04
C ILE A 54 0.32 5.83 -4.67
N ILE A 55 0.46 4.56 -4.29
CA ILE A 55 1.50 3.65 -4.77
C ILE A 55 0.85 2.67 -5.75
N THR A 56 1.28 2.70 -7.01
CA THR A 56 0.84 1.77 -8.04
C THR A 56 1.92 0.71 -8.25
N LEU A 57 1.56 -0.55 -8.03
CA LEU A 57 2.41 -1.73 -8.18
C LEU A 57 1.90 -2.54 -9.38
N ALA A 58 2.70 -2.60 -10.44
CA ALA A 58 2.35 -3.32 -11.65
C ALA A 58 2.86 -4.77 -11.58
N GLY A 59 1.92 -5.69 -11.61
CA GLY A 59 2.13 -7.13 -11.67
C GLY A 59 2.56 -7.77 -10.37
N VAL A 60 2.65 -7.08 -9.23
CA VAL A 60 3.24 -7.67 -8.01
C VAL A 60 2.25 -8.59 -7.30
N LYS A 61 2.68 -9.82 -6.99
CA LYS A 61 1.84 -10.81 -6.29
C LYS A 61 1.37 -10.33 -4.90
N PRO A 62 0.13 -10.64 -4.49
CA PRO A 62 -0.41 -10.28 -3.17
C PRO A 62 0.49 -10.61 -1.98
N ASP A 63 1.11 -11.79 -1.94
CA ASP A 63 1.96 -12.22 -0.83
C ASP A 63 3.27 -11.40 -0.73
N ILE A 64 3.79 -10.97 -1.87
CA ILE A 64 4.93 -10.05 -1.95
C ILE A 64 4.54 -8.65 -1.49
N ILE A 65 3.35 -8.18 -1.87
CA ILE A 65 2.81 -6.90 -1.40
C ILE A 65 2.66 -6.93 0.13
N GLU A 66 2.10 -7.98 0.71
CA GLU A 66 1.96 -8.10 2.16
C GLU A 66 3.32 -8.05 2.87
N LYS A 67 4.26 -8.90 2.44
CA LYS A 67 5.52 -9.16 3.16
C LYS A 67 6.57 -8.08 2.93
N LYS A 68 6.72 -7.59 1.69
CA LYS A 68 7.77 -6.62 1.34
C LYS A 68 7.29 -5.17 1.40
N VAL A 69 6.00 -4.92 1.18
CA VAL A 69 5.45 -3.56 1.10
C VAL A 69 4.65 -3.21 2.35
N TRP A 70 3.48 -3.81 2.56
CA TRP A 70 2.52 -3.37 3.58
C TRP A 70 3.09 -3.45 5.00
N LYS A 71 3.58 -4.61 5.44
CA LYS A 71 4.10 -4.79 6.82
C LYS A 71 5.23 -3.82 7.17
N ASN A 72 6.05 -3.48 6.19
CA ASN A 72 7.17 -2.57 6.37
C ASN A 72 6.72 -1.10 6.35
N LEU A 73 5.79 -0.73 5.46
CA LEU A 73 5.18 0.61 5.45
C LEU A 73 4.41 0.89 6.74
N GLU A 74 3.60 -0.08 7.19
CA GLU A 74 2.85 -0.03 8.45
C GLU A 74 3.78 0.29 9.62
N LYS A 75 4.93 -0.39 9.70
CA LYS A 75 5.90 -0.19 10.78
C LYS A 75 6.69 1.12 10.65
N GLU A 76 7.21 1.44 9.47
CA GLU A 76 8.08 2.59 9.23
C GLU A 76 7.32 3.92 9.40
N PHE A 77 6.10 3.98 8.88
CA PHE A 77 5.28 5.19 8.86
C PHE A 77 4.16 5.20 9.90
N ASP A 78 4.08 4.17 10.76
CA ASP A 78 3.06 4.03 11.82
C ASP A 78 1.62 4.13 11.26
N LEU A 79 1.41 3.46 10.12
CA LEU A 79 0.13 3.51 9.39
C LEU A 79 -0.87 2.58 10.06
N LYS A 80 -2.05 3.09 10.40
CA LYS A 80 -3.11 2.26 11.01
C LYS A 80 -3.96 1.52 9.98
N CYS A 81 -4.06 2.08 8.78
CA CYS A 81 -4.91 1.60 7.71
C CYS A 81 -4.38 2.10 6.37
N ALA A 82 -4.74 1.42 5.29
CA ALA A 82 -4.57 1.90 3.93
C ALA A 82 -5.72 1.37 3.06
N PHE A 83 -6.08 2.15 2.05
CA PHE A 83 -6.99 1.69 1.02
C PHE A 83 -6.19 0.95 -0.04
N MET A 84 -6.66 -0.24 -0.41
CA MET A 84 -6.06 -1.07 -1.44
C MET A 84 -7.10 -1.39 -2.51
N GLU A 85 -6.70 -1.24 -3.76
CA GLU A 85 -7.46 -1.65 -4.93
C GLU A 85 -6.60 -2.59 -5.78
N MET A 86 -7.11 -3.79 -6.04
CA MET A 86 -6.61 -4.66 -7.10
C MET A 86 -7.65 -4.66 -8.21
N LYS A 87 -7.25 -4.19 -9.39
CA LYS A 87 -8.17 -3.95 -10.49
C LYS A 87 -8.98 -5.22 -10.81
N ARG A 88 -10.30 -5.14 -10.63
CA ARG A 88 -11.32 -6.20 -10.84
C ARG A 88 -11.48 -7.26 -9.73
N ASP A 89 -10.57 -7.32 -8.77
CA ASP A 89 -10.58 -8.38 -7.75
C ASP A 89 -10.97 -7.88 -6.36
N TYR A 90 -10.52 -6.69 -5.97
CA TYR A 90 -10.71 -6.19 -4.61
C TYR A 90 -10.61 -4.66 -4.54
N ALA A 91 -11.45 -4.04 -3.71
CA ALA A 91 -11.31 -2.66 -3.30
C ALA A 91 -11.74 -2.51 -1.84
N GLY A 92 -10.84 -2.03 -0.97
CA GLY A 92 -11.15 -1.91 0.45
C GLY A 92 -9.92 -1.73 1.35
N CYS A 93 -10.07 -2.05 2.63
CA CYS A 93 -8.98 -1.95 3.60
C CYS A 93 -7.93 -3.04 3.40
N VAL A 94 -6.66 -2.66 3.31
CA VAL A 94 -5.52 -3.58 3.14
C VAL A 94 -5.50 -4.72 4.17
N ARG A 95 -5.92 -4.46 5.41
CA ARG A 95 -5.98 -5.49 6.47
C ARG A 95 -7.08 -6.51 6.23
N ASN A 96 -8.18 -6.13 5.58
CA ASN A 96 -9.25 -7.06 5.25
C ASN A 96 -8.85 -7.96 4.09
N PHE A 97 -7.99 -7.48 3.20
CA PHE A 97 -7.46 -8.27 2.10
C PHE A 97 -6.50 -9.37 2.56
N PHE A 98 -5.57 -9.04 3.48
CA PHE A 98 -4.58 -10.02 3.98
C PHE A 98 -5.08 -10.89 5.14
N ARG A 99 -6.28 -10.61 5.67
CA ARG A 99 -6.88 -11.47 6.69
C ARG A 99 -7.36 -12.77 6.05
N PRO A 100 -6.98 -13.94 6.60
CA PRO A 100 -7.59 -15.19 6.17
C PRO A 100 -9.10 -15.10 6.40
N SER A 101 -9.89 -15.54 5.43
CA SER A 101 -11.33 -15.65 5.59
C SER A 101 -11.62 -16.57 6.78
N ASN A 102 -12.43 -16.11 7.74
CA ASN A 102 -12.98 -16.94 8.83
C ASN A 102 -14.00 -17.98 8.32
N CYS A 103 -13.96 -18.35 7.04
CA CYS A 103 -14.69 -19.48 6.50
C CYS A 103 -14.03 -20.76 7.03
N ILE A 104 -14.38 -21.12 8.27
CA ILE A 104 -14.22 -22.48 8.79
C ILE A 104 -15.10 -23.35 7.89
N THR A 105 -14.49 -24.30 7.20
CA THR A 105 -15.20 -25.32 6.42
C THR A 105 -15.57 -26.47 7.34
#